data_AF-G1VKW2-F1
#
_entry.id   AF-G1VKW2-F1
#
_cell.length_a   1.000
_cell.length_b   1.000
_cell.length_c   1.000
_cell.angle_alpha   90.00
_cell.angle_beta   90.00
_cell.angle_gamma   90.00
#
_symmetry.space_group_name_H-M   'P 1'
#
loop_
_entity.id
_entity.type
_entity.pdbx_description
1 polymer ?
#
loop_
_entity_poly.entity_id
_entity_poly.type
_entity_poly.pdbx_seq_one_letter_code
_entity_poly.pdbx_strand_id
1 'polypeptide(L)'
;MNKYEEMQKDDELWSTAMAIQMGEARYRNGLRDSFEEGKAAGKMEGKLEGERQLLHKLIEIKYHEDCVTWLQALTEEQMHIVSTLLLECDTFESLKKQLNKADMK
;
A
#
# COMPACT_ATOMS: atom_id res chain seq x y z
N MET A 1 34.88 -38.88 -4.43
CA MET A 1 34.70 -37.74 -5.35
C MET A 1 33.29 -37.23 -5.14
N ASN A 2 33.06 -35.91 -5.07
CA ASN A 2 31.73 -35.37 -4.79
C ASN A 2 30.85 -35.54 -6.05
N LYS A 3 29.60 -36.01 -5.90
CA LYS A 3 28.69 -36.26 -7.04
C LYS A 3 28.51 -35.02 -7.92
N TYR A 4 28.61 -33.82 -7.33
CA TYR A 4 28.58 -32.55 -8.06
C TYR A 4 29.84 -32.29 -8.90
N GLU A 5 31.02 -32.71 -8.44
CA GLU A 5 32.29 -32.59 -9.18
C GLU A 5 32.37 -33.57 -10.36
N GLU A 6 31.73 -34.73 -10.24
CA GLU A 6 31.62 -35.69 -11.35
C GLU A 6 30.61 -35.20 -12.41
N MET A 7 29.50 -34.60 -11.99
CA MET A 7 28.47 -34.07 -12.87
C MET A 7 28.94 -32.83 -13.65
N GLN A 8 29.84 -32.01 -13.08
CA GLN A 8 30.48 -30.87 -13.76
C GLN A 8 31.35 -31.25 -14.95
N LYS A 9 31.72 -32.53 -15.10
CA LYS A 9 32.52 -33.01 -16.23
C LYS A 9 31.67 -33.26 -17.49
N ASP A 10 30.35 -33.28 -17.34
CA ASP A 10 29.37 -33.37 -18.43
C ASP A 10 28.67 -32.01 -18.55
N ASP A 11 29.15 -31.18 -19.49
CA ASP A 11 28.73 -29.78 -19.63
C ASP A 11 27.23 -29.62 -19.93
N GLU A 12 26.62 -30.55 -20.67
CA GLU A 12 25.21 -30.50 -21.02
C GLU A 12 24.33 -30.88 -19.83
N LEU A 13 24.71 -31.92 -19.08
CA LEU A 13 24.00 -32.34 -17.87
C LEU A 13 24.13 -31.30 -16.75
N TRP A 14 25.34 -30.74 -16.57
CA TRP A 14 25.60 -29.70 -15.58
C TRP A 14 24.84 -28.40 -15.88
N SER A 15 24.87 -27.93 -17.13
CA SER A 15 24.15 -26.72 -17.52
C SER A 15 22.64 -26.87 -17.39
N THR A 16 22.09 -28.05 -17.73
CA THR A 16 20.67 -28.36 -17.54
C THR A 16 20.27 -28.39 -16.06
N ALA A 17 21.06 -29.07 -15.21
CA ALA A 17 20.80 -29.13 -13.78
C ALA A 17 20.88 -27.74 -13.12
N MET A 18 21.87 -26.92 -13.52
CA MET A 18 22.01 -25.55 -13.06
C MET A 18 20.82 -24.67 -13.49
N ALA A 19 20.35 -24.80 -14.74
CA ALA A 19 19.20 -24.07 -15.24
C ALA A 19 17.92 -24.38 -14.43
N ILE A 20 17.70 -25.65 -14.07
CA ILE A 20 16.60 -26.09 -13.22
C ILE A 20 16.71 -25.48 -11.82
N GLN A 21 17.87 -25.60 -11.18
CA GLN A 21 18.09 -25.04 -9.84
C GLN A 21 17.89 -23.53 -9.79
N MET A 22 18.41 -22.81 -10.78
CA MET A 22 18.22 -21.37 -10.90
C MET A 22 16.76 -21.02 -11.22
N GLY A 23 16.04 -21.84 -11.98
CA GLY A 23 14.60 -21.74 -12.19
C GLY A 23 13.81 -21.88 -10.89
N GLU A 24 14.08 -22.91 -10.10
CA GLU A 24 13.44 -23.16 -8.81
C GLU A 24 13.75 -22.05 -7.78
N ALA A 25 14.99 -21.56 -7.75
CA ALA A 25 15.37 -20.44 -6.89
C ALA A 25 14.60 -19.16 -7.26
N ARG A 26 14.50 -18.84 -8.57
CA ARG A 26 13.71 -17.70 -9.04
C ARG A 26 12.24 -17.83 -8.70
N TYR A 27 11.65 -19.02 -8.88
CA TYR A 27 10.24 -19.26 -8.53
C TYR A 27 9.98 -19.06 -7.03
N ARG A 28 10.86 -19.60 -6.16
CA ARG A 28 10.75 -19.41 -4.71
C ARG A 28 10.93 -17.96 -4.29
N ASN A 29 11.91 -17.26 -4.86
CA ASN A 29 12.11 -15.85 -4.57
C ASN A 29 10.91 -15.03 -5.04
N GLY A 30 10.42 -15.26 -6.26
CA GLY A 30 9.23 -14.58 -6.78
C GLY A 30 8.00 -14.77 -5.89
N LEU A 31 7.73 -15.99 -5.41
CA LEU A 31 6.64 -16.25 -4.47
C LEU A 31 6.81 -15.47 -3.15
N ARG A 32 8.03 -15.43 -2.62
CA ARG A 32 8.34 -14.73 -1.38
C ARG A 32 8.16 -13.22 -1.55
N ASP A 33 8.71 -12.66 -2.62
CA ASP A 33 8.67 -11.23 -2.92
C ASP A 33 7.21 -10.80 -3.11
N SER A 34 6.41 -11.55 -3.88
CA SER A 34 4.98 -11.27 -4.05
C SER A 34 4.20 -11.34 -2.74
N PHE A 35 4.55 -12.24 -1.82
CA PHE A 35 3.92 -12.31 -0.50
C PHE A 35 4.28 -11.10 0.37
N GLU A 36 5.55 -10.69 0.37
CA GLU A 36 6.00 -9.50 1.12
C GLU A 36 5.39 -8.22 0.56
N GLU A 37 5.31 -8.07 -0.77
CA GLU A 37 4.62 -6.97 -1.45
C GLU A 37 3.13 -6.92 -1.09
N GLY A 38 2.42 -8.05 -1.16
CA GLY A 38 1.01 -8.12 -0.80
C GLY A 38 0.76 -7.74 0.66
N LYS A 39 1.63 -8.19 1.58
CA LYS A 39 1.57 -7.81 3.00
C LYS A 39 1.81 -6.31 3.20
N ALA A 40 2.77 -5.73 2.49
CA ALA A 40 3.06 -4.31 2.57
C ALA A 40 1.90 -3.45 2.02
N ALA A 41 1.35 -3.83 0.87
CA ALA A 41 0.19 -3.19 0.26
C ALA A 41 -1.03 -3.23 1.20
N GLY A 42 -1.36 -4.41 1.74
CA GLY A 42 -2.48 -4.54 2.67
C GLY A 42 -2.30 -3.75 3.97
N LYS A 43 -1.07 -3.63 4.49
CA LYS A 43 -0.80 -2.79 5.66
C LYS A 43 -0.99 -1.31 5.36
N MET A 44 -0.59 -0.86 4.17
CA MET A 44 -0.77 0.53 3.74
C MET A 44 -2.25 0.86 3.54
N GLU A 45 -2.97 0.00 2.81
CA GLU A 45 -4.41 0.15 2.59
C GLU A 45 -5.19 0.14 3.90
N GLY A 46 -4.89 -0.78 4.82
CA GLY A 46 -5.52 -0.83 6.14
C GLY A 46 -5.24 0.40 7.00
N LYS A 47 -4.06 1.01 6.87
CA LYS A 47 -3.74 2.28 7.55
C LYS A 47 -4.60 3.42 7.01
N LEU A 48 -4.70 3.53 5.67
CA LEU A 48 -5.51 4.55 5.02
C LEU A 48 -6.99 4.44 5.37
N GLU A 49 -7.53 3.22 5.37
CA GLU A 49 -8.91 2.97 5.76
C GLU A 49 -9.14 3.32 7.25
N GLY A 50 -8.20 3.00 8.13
CA GLY A 50 -8.24 3.40 9.54
C GLY A 50 -8.25 4.92 9.73
N GLU A 51 -7.43 5.64 8.97
CA GLU A 51 -7.43 7.11 8.96
C GLU A 51 -8.76 7.69 8.45
N ARG A 52 -9.36 7.10 7.40
CA ARG A 52 -10.71 7.48 6.91
C ARG A 52 -11.77 7.32 7.99
N GLN A 53 -11.78 6.19 8.68
CA GLN A 53 -12.74 5.93 9.75
C GLN A 53 -12.56 6.88 10.94
N LEU A 54 -11.32 7.26 11.26
CA LEU A 54 -11.05 8.23 12.31
C LEU A 54 -11.57 9.63 11.91
N LEU A 55 -11.26 10.10 10.70
CA LEU A 55 -11.75 11.40 10.22
C LEU A 55 -13.28 11.42 10.12
N HIS A 56 -13.90 10.32 9.71
CA HIS A 56 -15.36 10.18 9.68
C HIS A 56 -15.96 10.44 11.06
N LYS A 57 -15.49 9.73 12.08
CA LYS A 57 -15.95 9.92 13.47
C LYS A 57 -15.72 11.34 13.98
N LEU A 58 -14.57 11.94 13.65
CA LEU A 58 -14.27 13.31 14.06
C LEU A 58 -15.22 14.33 13.42
N ILE A 59 -15.55 14.15 12.14
CA ILE A 59 -16.50 15.00 11.41
C ILE A 59 -17.92 14.80 11.97
N GLU A 60 -18.31 13.55 12.21
CA GLU A 60 -19.61 13.22 12.81
C GLU A 60 -19.76 13.85 14.21
N ILE A 61 -18.70 13.84 15.03
CA ILE A 61 -18.72 14.46 16.36
C ILE A 61 -18.70 15.99 16.27
N LYS A 62 -17.82 16.57 15.46
CA LYS A 62 -17.59 18.03 15.43
C LYS A 62 -18.68 18.77 14.66
N TYR A 63 -19.15 18.20 13.55
CA TYR A 63 -20.07 18.86 12.62
C TYR A 63 -21.43 18.20 12.55
N HIS A 64 -21.63 17.02 13.15
CA HIS A 64 -22.88 16.26 13.09
C HIS A 64 -23.30 15.87 11.66
N GLU A 65 -22.32 15.64 10.80
CA GLU A 65 -22.50 15.31 9.38
C GLU A 65 -21.93 13.93 9.07
N ASP A 66 -22.66 13.14 8.27
CA ASP A 66 -22.13 11.90 7.72
C ASP A 66 -21.34 12.16 6.44
N CYS A 67 -20.07 11.76 6.43
CA CYS A 67 -19.14 12.08 5.37
C CYS A 67 -18.43 10.87 4.75
N VAL A 68 -18.92 9.64 4.99
CA VAL A 68 -18.29 8.40 4.46
C VAL A 68 -18.02 8.48 2.96
N THR A 69 -19.04 8.84 2.17
CA THR A 69 -18.94 8.90 0.70
C THR A 69 -18.00 9.99 0.22
N TRP A 70 -17.95 11.12 0.93
CA TRP A 70 -17.04 12.21 0.61
C TRP A 70 -15.60 11.83 0.94
N LEU A 71 -15.35 11.26 2.13
CA LEU A 71 -14.03 10.79 2.51
C LEU A 71 -13.53 9.71 1.56
N GLN A 72 -14.38 8.77 1.09
CA GLN A 72 -14.00 7.75 0.11
C GLN A 72 -13.52 8.32 -1.24
N ALA A 73 -14.00 9.49 -1.64
CA ALA A 73 -13.60 10.15 -2.88
C ALA A 73 -12.24 10.89 -2.78
N LEU A 74 -11.70 11.06 -1.57
CA LEU A 74 -10.45 11.79 -1.34
C LEU A 74 -9.20 10.92 -1.55
N THR A 75 -8.13 11.54 -2.03
CA THR A 75 -6.77 10.97 -2.09
C THR A 75 -6.10 10.99 -0.70
N GLU A 76 -5.01 10.23 -0.53
CA GLU A 76 -4.21 10.23 0.71
C GLU A 76 -3.70 11.62 1.09
N GLU A 77 -3.25 12.41 0.12
CA GLU A 77 -2.78 13.77 0.37
C GLU A 77 -3.91 14.70 0.85
N GLN A 78 -5.08 14.60 0.23
CA GLN A 78 -6.26 15.35 0.65
C GLN A 78 -6.69 14.97 2.06
N MET A 79 -6.59 13.69 2.44
CA MET A 79 -6.91 13.23 3.79
C MET A 79 -6.01 13.89 4.85
N HIS A 80 -4.72 14.07 4.58
CA HIS A 80 -3.81 14.79 5.47
C HIS A 80 -4.21 16.26 5.60
N ILE A 81 -4.58 16.92 4.51
CA ILE A 81 -5.07 18.31 4.54
C ILE A 81 -6.35 18.42 5.36
N VAL A 82 -7.30 17.51 5.15
CA VAL A 82 -8.56 17.44 5.93
C VAL A 82 -8.26 17.32 7.42
N SER A 83 -7.32 16.47 7.83
CA SER A 83 -6.95 16.31 9.23
C SER A 83 -6.51 17.63 9.89
N THR A 84 -5.81 18.48 9.13
CA THR A 84 -5.36 19.81 9.59
C THR A 84 -6.52 20.80 9.62
N LEU A 85 -7.27 20.88 8.52
CA LEU A 85 -8.42 21.79 8.38
C LEU A 85 -9.54 21.48 9.38
N LEU A 86 -9.68 20.24 9.82
CA LEU A 86 -10.66 19.84 10.82
C LEU A 86 -10.40 20.54 12.15
N LEU A 87 -9.15 20.88 12.48
CA LEU A 87 -8.83 21.62 13.70
C LEU A 87 -9.16 23.11 13.56
N GLU A 88 -9.03 23.67 12.36
CA GLU A 88 -9.15 25.11 12.10
C GLU A 88 -10.56 25.55 11.68
N CYS A 89 -11.33 24.69 11.03
CA CYS A 89 -12.65 25.04 10.49
C CYS A 89 -13.76 24.84 11.52
N ASP A 90 -14.67 25.82 11.63
CA ASP A 90 -15.84 25.74 12.50
C ASP A 90 -17.04 25.02 11.85
N THR A 91 -17.05 24.90 10.52
CA THR A 91 -18.13 24.22 9.78
C THR A 91 -17.58 23.28 8.72
N PHE A 92 -18.35 22.22 8.42
CA PHE A 92 -17.99 21.24 7.40
C PHE A 92 -17.95 21.84 5.98
N GLU A 93 -18.82 22.83 5.68
CA GLU A 93 -18.76 23.56 4.42
C GLU A 93 -17.46 24.36 4.26
N SER A 94 -16.99 25.02 5.32
CA SER A 94 -15.73 25.78 5.28
C SER A 94 -14.57 24.83 4.98
N LEU A 95 -14.56 23.66 5.63
CA LEU A 95 -13.56 22.63 5.41
C LEU A 95 -13.52 22.20 3.94
N LYS A 96 -14.67 21.84 3.34
CA LYS A 96 -14.75 21.47 1.91
C LYS A 96 -14.29 22.60 0.98
N LYS A 97 -14.69 23.84 1.27
CA LYS A 97 -14.29 25.01 0.48
C LYS A 97 -12.78 25.27 0.56
N GLN A 98 -12.16 25.05 1.72
CA GLN A 98 -10.72 25.21 1.89
C GLN A 98 -9.92 24.08 1.27
N LEU A 99 -10.41 22.83 1.35
CA LEU A 99 -9.78 21.70 0.67
C LEU A 99 -9.70 21.94 -0.85
N ASN A 100 -10.82 22.33 -1.48
CA ASN A 100 -10.84 22.66 -2.91
C ASN A 100 -9.89 23.81 -3.29
N LYS A 101 -9.61 24.75 -2.38
CA LYS A 101 -8.64 25.83 -2.61
C LYS A 101 -7.19 25.36 -2.44
N ALA A 102 -6.95 24.42 -1.53
CA ALA A 102 -5.65 23.82 -1.32
C ALA A 102 -5.24 22.94 -2.50
N ASP A 103 -6.20 22.21 -3.09
CA ASP A 103 -5.99 21.37 -4.28
C ASP A 103 -5.67 22.16 -5.57
N MET A 104 -6.01 23.45 -5.62
CA MET A 104 -5.75 24.33 -6.77
C MET A 104 -4.39 25.05 -6.72
N LYS A 105 -3.58 24.81 -5.69
CA LYS A 105 -2.24 25.39 -5.53
C LYS A 105 -1.16 24.38 -5.90
#